data_AF-A0AAU2GU46-F1
#
_entry.id   AF-A0AAU2GU46-F1
#
_cell.length_a   1.000
_cell.length_b   1.000
_cell.length_c   1.000
_cell.angle_alpha   90.00
_cell.angle_beta   90.00
_cell.angle_gamma   90.00
#
_symmetry.space_group_name_H-M   'P 1'
#
loop_
_entity.id
_entity.type
_entity.pdbx_description
1 polymer ?
#
loop_
_entity_poly.entity_id
_entity_poly.type
_entity_poly.pdbx_seq_one_letter_code
_entity_poly.pdbx_strand_id
1 'polypeptide(L)'
;MNDFQAIADRVEIEALRGEFTDAAMMRDRPRLASLFTPDGALRMPNIPVEQVGREEIRAGGERLQRQWDFFVQTTHPGTILLDGDTATGRAYIQELGRALDGRQGLNYAVYHDRYQRTAEGWKFAERVYEVRYLDTSPLAGTAPHVAQGPGNNPAEATATPAPAASFAAPASAERLERVAAALRAGGFAAEILDDAAAARARIKDLVPEGASVLTGASETLRLSGIDEDINAGGRYDAIRPRVLAVDRATGADEIRRLVAGPEFVVNSVAAVTETGSLVLASASGSQLPANAGGAAHAVWIVGAQKVVPDLSTALRRVEEHALPLENARAQAVYGTPSAVNHLLILNAESRPGRGTVLLLREAIGY
;
A
#
# COMPACT_ATOMS: atom_id res chain seq x y z
N MET A 1 -24.47 -19.24 -45.33
CA MET A 1 -25.03 -18.53 -44.17
C MET A 1 -25.66 -17.25 -44.69
N ASN A 2 -26.95 -16.99 -44.44
CA ASN A 2 -27.52 -15.68 -44.80
C ASN A 2 -27.08 -14.65 -43.75
N ASP A 3 -27.08 -13.36 -44.11
CA ASP A 3 -26.52 -12.29 -43.27
C ASP A 3 -27.22 -12.23 -41.89
N PHE A 4 -28.53 -12.48 -41.85
CA PHE A 4 -29.31 -12.53 -40.62
C PHE A 4 -28.87 -13.64 -39.65
N GLN A 5 -28.63 -14.86 -40.16
CA GLN A 5 -28.15 -15.98 -39.33
C GLN A 5 -26.75 -15.67 -38.78
N ALA A 6 -25.87 -15.11 -39.60
CA ALA A 6 -24.52 -14.74 -39.18
C ALA A 6 -24.54 -13.64 -38.09
N ILE A 7 -25.49 -12.71 -38.15
CA ILE A 7 -25.70 -11.70 -37.09
C ILE A 7 -26.25 -12.37 -35.82
N ALA A 8 -27.27 -13.22 -35.94
CA ALA A 8 -27.86 -13.94 -34.82
C ALA A 8 -26.81 -14.79 -34.08
N ASP A 9 -25.96 -15.51 -34.83
CA ASP A 9 -24.89 -16.35 -34.26
C ASP A 9 -23.86 -15.53 -33.49
N ARG A 10 -23.47 -14.36 -34.01
CA ARG A 10 -22.54 -13.47 -33.30
C ARG A 10 -23.17 -12.95 -32.00
N VAL A 11 -24.44 -12.59 -32.02
CA VAL A 11 -25.18 -12.13 -30.83
C VAL A 11 -25.28 -13.25 -29.79
N GLU A 12 -25.57 -14.48 -30.20
CA GLU A 12 -25.67 -15.63 -29.31
C GLU A 12 -24.30 -16.00 -28.70
N ILE A 13 -23.21 -15.93 -29.48
CA ILE A 13 -21.83 -16.15 -28.98
C ILE A 13 -21.36 -15.02 -28.06
N GLU A 14 -21.72 -13.76 -28.34
CA GLU A 14 -21.51 -12.64 -27.39
C GLU A 14 -22.24 -12.89 -26.07
N ALA A 15 -23.53 -13.27 -26.13
CA ALA A 15 -24.34 -13.58 -24.96
C ALA A 15 -23.73 -14.73 -24.15
N LEU A 16 -23.32 -15.81 -24.80
CA LEU A 16 -22.65 -16.96 -24.19
C LEU A 16 -21.38 -16.56 -23.41
N ARG A 17 -20.56 -15.64 -23.95
CA ARG A 17 -19.36 -15.12 -23.25
C ARG A 17 -19.72 -14.25 -22.05
N GLY A 18 -20.77 -13.44 -22.18
CA GLY A 18 -21.34 -12.66 -21.08
C GLY A 18 -21.84 -13.56 -19.96
N GLU A 19 -22.63 -14.58 -20.30
CA GLU A 19 -23.17 -15.57 -19.37
C GLU A 19 -22.08 -16.35 -18.64
N PHE A 20 -20.98 -16.70 -19.31
CA PHE A 20 -19.85 -17.33 -18.63
C PHE A 20 -19.28 -16.42 -17.54
N THR A 21 -19.07 -15.15 -17.86
CA THR A 21 -18.50 -14.18 -16.91
C THR A 21 -19.47 -13.93 -15.76
N ASP A 22 -20.75 -13.79 -16.05
CA ASP A 22 -21.80 -13.64 -15.04
C ASP A 22 -21.90 -14.89 -14.15
N ALA A 23 -21.91 -16.10 -14.73
CA ALA A 23 -21.90 -17.35 -13.99
C ALA A 23 -20.65 -17.47 -13.11
N ALA A 24 -19.47 -17.07 -13.63
CA ALA A 24 -18.21 -17.00 -12.90
C ALA A 24 -18.31 -16.05 -11.68
N MET A 25 -18.83 -14.85 -11.87
CA MET A 25 -18.96 -13.82 -10.85
C MET A 25 -20.05 -14.13 -9.81
N MET A 26 -21.19 -14.65 -10.25
CA MET A 26 -22.33 -15.02 -9.41
C MET A 26 -22.18 -16.40 -8.76
N ARG A 27 -21.01 -17.03 -8.86
CA ARG A 27 -20.69 -18.28 -8.15
C ARG A 27 -21.59 -19.47 -8.54
N ASP A 28 -22.23 -19.41 -9.71
CA ASP A 28 -23.13 -20.44 -10.22
C ASP A 28 -22.37 -21.44 -11.11
N ARG A 29 -21.80 -22.47 -10.48
CA ARG A 29 -20.98 -23.49 -11.16
C ARG A 29 -21.78 -24.44 -12.06
N PRO A 30 -22.98 -24.91 -11.67
CA PRO A 30 -23.83 -25.68 -12.57
C PRO A 30 -24.20 -24.92 -13.84
N ARG A 31 -24.57 -23.63 -13.73
CA ARG A 31 -24.84 -22.78 -14.90
C ARG A 31 -23.61 -22.59 -15.76
N LEU A 32 -22.45 -22.29 -15.15
CA LEU A 32 -21.20 -22.13 -15.90
C LEU A 32 -20.85 -23.40 -16.70
N ALA A 33 -20.98 -24.57 -16.09
CA ALA A 33 -20.70 -25.84 -16.76
C ALA A 33 -21.67 -26.15 -17.92
N SER A 34 -22.95 -25.75 -17.82
CA SER A 34 -23.93 -25.98 -18.90
C SER A 34 -23.69 -25.13 -20.15
N LEU A 35 -22.78 -24.14 -20.09
CA LEU A 35 -22.35 -23.33 -21.23
C LEU A 35 -21.37 -24.08 -22.16
N PHE A 36 -20.81 -25.20 -21.71
CA PHE A 36 -19.93 -26.05 -22.51
C PHE A 36 -20.71 -27.15 -23.24
N THR A 37 -20.16 -27.67 -24.33
CA THR A 37 -20.61 -28.96 -24.88
C THR A 37 -20.39 -30.08 -23.84
N PRO A 38 -21.07 -31.24 -23.93
CA PRO A 38 -20.90 -32.34 -22.97
C PRO A 38 -19.44 -32.78 -22.78
N ASP A 39 -18.65 -32.70 -23.85
CA ASP A 39 -17.22 -33.03 -23.95
C ASP A 39 -16.30 -31.80 -23.96
N GLY A 40 -16.85 -30.59 -23.73
CA GLY A 40 -16.11 -29.35 -23.85
C GLY A 40 -14.99 -29.20 -22.82
N ALA A 41 -13.94 -28.44 -23.15
CA ALA A 41 -12.76 -28.32 -22.29
C ALA A 41 -12.49 -26.87 -21.84
N LEU A 42 -12.09 -26.72 -20.57
CA LEU A 42 -11.51 -25.49 -20.02
C LEU A 42 -10.04 -25.74 -19.67
N ARG A 43 -9.14 -24.98 -20.31
CA ARG A 43 -7.69 -25.16 -20.21
C ARG A 43 -7.04 -23.87 -19.71
N MET A 44 -6.21 -23.99 -18.68
CA MET A 44 -5.47 -22.87 -18.07
C MET A 44 -3.98 -23.25 -17.98
N PRO A 45 -3.25 -23.22 -19.12
CA PRO A 45 -1.86 -23.70 -19.21
C PRO A 45 -0.89 -22.98 -18.27
N ASN A 46 -1.13 -21.70 -17.95
CA ASN A 46 -0.28 -20.95 -17.02
C ASN A 46 -0.36 -21.45 -15.56
N ILE A 47 -1.42 -22.19 -15.20
CA ILE A 47 -1.65 -22.73 -13.86
C ILE A 47 -1.94 -24.24 -13.91
N PRO A 48 -1.13 -24.99 -14.67
CA PRO A 48 -1.42 -26.27 -15.36
C PRO A 48 -2.73 -26.97 -14.97
N VAL A 49 -3.86 -26.38 -15.34
CA VAL A 49 -5.20 -26.97 -15.11
C VAL A 49 -5.86 -27.28 -16.43
N GLU A 50 -6.41 -28.48 -16.51
CA GLU A 50 -7.26 -28.96 -17.58
C GLU A 50 -8.50 -29.60 -16.96
N GLN A 51 -9.68 -29.21 -17.45
CA GLN A 51 -10.97 -29.74 -17.02
C GLN A 51 -11.75 -30.09 -18.28
N VAL A 52 -12.11 -31.37 -18.43
CA VAL A 52 -12.81 -31.89 -19.61
C VAL A 52 -14.18 -32.40 -19.22
N GLY A 53 -15.19 -31.90 -19.92
CA GLY A 53 -16.58 -32.19 -19.65
C GLY A 53 -17.17 -31.37 -18.49
N ARG A 54 -18.50 -31.30 -18.49
CA ARG A 54 -19.27 -30.43 -17.59
C ARG A 54 -19.02 -30.71 -16.10
N GLU A 55 -18.88 -31.98 -15.71
CA GLU A 55 -18.66 -32.35 -14.31
C GLU A 55 -17.30 -31.90 -13.77
N GLU A 56 -16.22 -32.08 -14.54
CA GLU A 56 -14.90 -31.61 -14.12
C GLU A 56 -14.84 -30.09 -14.05
N ILE A 57 -15.48 -29.41 -15.01
CA ILE A 57 -15.58 -27.95 -15.05
C ILE A 57 -16.31 -27.42 -13.81
N ARG A 58 -17.44 -28.04 -13.46
CA ARG A 58 -18.21 -27.69 -12.26
C ARG A 58 -17.38 -27.89 -11.01
N ALA A 59 -16.84 -29.10 -10.81
CA ALA A 59 -16.09 -29.47 -9.60
C ALA A 59 -14.79 -28.66 -9.46
N GLY A 60 -14.09 -28.38 -10.55
CA GLY A 60 -12.91 -27.54 -10.59
C GLY A 60 -13.22 -26.09 -10.22
N GLY A 61 -14.30 -25.54 -10.78
CA GLY A 61 -14.80 -24.21 -10.42
C GLY A 61 -15.14 -24.09 -8.93
N GLU A 62 -15.82 -25.09 -8.35
CA GLU A 62 -16.15 -25.11 -6.92
C GLU A 62 -14.89 -25.15 -6.03
N ARG A 63 -13.86 -25.92 -6.41
CA ARG A 63 -12.57 -25.97 -5.69
C ARG A 63 -11.83 -24.65 -5.72
N LEU A 64 -11.81 -23.96 -6.86
CA LEU A 64 -11.19 -22.64 -6.98
C LEU A 64 -11.97 -21.60 -6.18
N GLN A 65 -13.30 -21.60 -6.28
CA GLN A 65 -14.17 -20.66 -5.59
C GLN A 65 -14.00 -20.68 -4.08
N ARG A 66 -13.83 -21.88 -3.48
CA ARG A 66 -13.59 -22.02 -2.03
C ARG A 66 -12.29 -21.39 -1.54
N GLN A 67 -11.37 -21.07 -2.43
CA GLN A 67 -10.10 -20.44 -2.08
C GLN A 67 -10.18 -18.91 -2.11
N TRP A 68 -11.20 -18.31 -2.75
CA TRP A 68 -11.28 -16.86 -2.93
C TRP A 68 -12.02 -16.19 -1.77
N ASP A 69 -11.39 -15.17 -1.17
CA ASP A 69 -12.06 -14.14 -0.37
C ASP A 69 -12.98 -13.33 -1.29
N PHE A 70 -12.37 -12.68 -2.29
CA PHE A 70 -13.08 -12.07 -3.41
C PHE A 70 -12.36 -12.33 -4.73
N PHE A 71 -13.13 -12.32 -5.81
CA PHE A 71 -12.66 -12.45 -7.17
C PHE A 71 -13.54 -11.57 -8.05
N VAL A 72 -12.91 -10.78 -8.91
CA VAL A 72 -13.56 -9.92 -9.89
C VAL A 72 -12.97 -10.23 -11.24
N GLN A 73 -13.84 -10.54 -12.18
CA GLN A 73 -13.53 -10.78 -13.58
C GLN A 73 -14.35 -9.83 -14.43
N THR A 74 -13.68 -9.09 -15.30
CA THR A 74 -14.32 -8.33 -16.37
C THR A 74 -13.86 -8.88 -17.71
N THR A 75 -14.81 -8.95 -18.64
CA THR A 75 -14.61 -9.49 -19.97
C THR A 75 -14.92 -8.41 -20.99
N HIS A 76 -13.99 -8.18 -21.91
CA HIS A 76 -14.13 -7.27 -23.02
C HIS A 76 -14.31 -8.09 -24.30
N PRO A 77 -15.28 -7.73 -25.15
CA PRO A 77 -15.55 -8.47 -26.38
C PRO A 77 -14.33 -8.42 -27.29
N GLY A 78 -14.03 -9.57 -27.89
CA GLY A 78 -13.04 -9.71 -28.94
C GLY A 78 -13.66 -10.26 -30.22
N THR A 79 -12.82 -10.74 -31.12
CA THR A 79 -13.24 -11.22 -32.44
C THR A 79 -14.07 -12.50 -32.36
N ILE A 80 -15.06 -12.64 -33.25
CA ILE A 80 -15.77 -13.90 -33.55
C ILE A 80 -15.64 -14.19 -35.04
N LEU A 81 -15.25 -15.42 -35.37
CA LEU A 81 -15.12 -15.93 -36.74
C LEU A 81 -16.03 -17.17 -36.84
N LEU A 82 -17.11 -17.04 -37.61
CA LEU A 82 -18.08 -18.11 -37.82
C LEU A 82 -17.65 -19.03 -38.96
N ASP A 83 -17.85 -20.34 -38.79
CA ASP A 83 -17.66 -21.38 -39.81
C ASP A 83 -18.75 -22.44 -39.67
N GLY A 84 -19.90 -22.18 -40.31
CA GLY A 84 -21.08 -23.04 -40.26
C GLY A 84 -21.63 -23.17 -38.83
N ASP A 85 -21.61 -24.40 -38.31
CA ASP A 85 -22.03 -24.74 -36.94
C ASP A 85 -20.86 -24.74 -35.94
N THR A 86 -19.72 -24.18 -36.33
CA THR A 86 -18.57 -23.94 -35.46
C THR A 86 -18.16 -22.47 -35.52
N ALA A 87 -17.43 -22.02 -34.51
CA ALA A 87 -16.82 -20.69 -34.53
C ALA A 87 -15.54 -20.67 -33.71
N THR A 88 -14.69 -19.68 -33.98
CA THR A 88 -13.53 -19.36 -33.13
C THR A 88 -13.62 -17.92 -32.67
N GLY A 89 -13.06 -17.63 -31.50
CA GLY A 89 -13.08 -16.27 -30.98
C GLY A 89 -12.05 -15.99 -29.93
N ARG A 90 -11.95 -14.70 -29.60
CA ARG A 90 -11.17 -14.21 -28.48
C ARG A 90 -12.04 -13.36 -27.56
N ALA A 91 -11.69 -13.37 -26.28
CA ALA A 91 -12.20 -12.42 -25.30
C ALA A 91 -11.03 -11.93 -24.42
N TYR A 92 -11.01 -10.64 -24.13
CA TYR A 92 -9.94 -10.04 -23.33
C TYR A 92 -10.41 -9.88 -21.89
N ILE A 93 -9.57 -10.28 -20.96
CA ILE A 93 -9.94 -10.45 -19.57
C ILE A 93 -9.08 -9.53 -18.70
N GLN A 94 -9.73 -8.89 -17.75
CA GLN A 94 -9.07 -8.27 -16.62
C GLN A 94 -9.64 -8.90 -15.35
N GLU A 95 -8.75 -9.41 -14.51
CA GLU A 95 -9.12 -10.07 -13.27
C GLU A 95 -8.35 -9.48 -12.11
N LEU A 96 -8.98 -9.44 -10.96
CA LEU A 96 -8.32 -9.22 -9.68
C LEU A 96 -8.97 -10.10 -8.62
N GLY A 97 -8.18 -10.56 -7.68
CA GLY A 97 -8.69 -11.41 -6.62
C GLY A 97 -7.76 -11.53 -5.45
N ARG A 98 -8.34 -11.93 -4.32
CA ARG A 98 -7.63 -12.29 -3.10
C ARG A 98 -8.13 -13.64 -2.64
N ALA A 99 -7.20 -14.55 -2.39
CA ALA A 99 -7.45 -15.84 -1.80
C ALA A 99 -7.45 -15.76 -0.26
N LEU A 100 -8.12 -16.70 0.38
CA LEU A 100 -8.20 -16.84 1.84
C LEU A 100 -6.82 -17.09 2.48
N ASP A 101 -5.86 -17.62 1.72
CA ASP A 101 -4.47 -17.81 2.14
C ASP A 101 -3.59 -16.56 1.99
N GLY A 102 -4.18 -15.43 1.57
CA GLY A 102 -3.50 -14.16 1.38
C GLY A 102 -2.87 -13.94 0.00
N ARG A 103 -2.83 -14.96 -0.88
CA ARG A 103 -2.42 -14.75 -2.27
C ARG A 103 -3.37 -13.76 -2.93
N GLN A 104 -2.83 -12.77 -3.62
CA GLN A 104 -3.63 -11.78 -4.33
C GLN A 104 -2.91 -11.34 -5.60
N GLY A 105 -3.67 -10.80 -6.52
CA GLY A 105 -3.10 -10.23 -7.73
C GLY A 105 -4.14 -9.64 -8.65
N LEU A 106 -3.64 -8.98 -9.68
CA LEU A 106 -4.36 -8.51 -10.82
C LEU A 106 -3.70 -9.08 -12.07
N ASN A 107 -4.48 -9.45 -13.07
CA ASN A 107 -3.94 -9.95 -14.32
C ASN A 107 -4.76 -9.49 -15.53
N TYR A 108 -4.08 -9.45 -16.67
CA TYR A 108 -4.73 -9.35 -17.98
C TYR A 108 -4.52 -10.66 -18.71
N ALA A 109 -5.59 -11.22 -19.26
CA ALA A 109 -5.57 -12.51 -19.92
C ALA A 109 -6.40 -12.48 -21.21
N VAL A 110 -6.27 -13.54 -22.00
CA VAL A 110 -7.03 -13.75 -23.23
C VAL A 110 -7.65 -15.15 -23.16
N TYR A 111 -8.96 -15.23 -23.37
CA TYR A 111 -9.57 -16.49 -23.75
C TYR A 111 -9.44 -16.71 -25.25
N HIS A 112 -8.99 -17.90 -25.64
CA HIS A 112 -9.06 -18.42 -27.00
C HIS A 112 -10.13 -19.49 -27.03
N ASP A 113 -11.22 -19.20 -27.73
CA ASP A 113 -12.43 -20.01 -27.68
C ASP A 113 -12.67 -20.74 -29.00
N ARG A 114 -13.15 -21.97 -28.89
CA ARG A 114 -13.85 -22.70 -29.94
C ARG A 114 -15.30 -22.92 -29.51
N TYR A 115 -16.23 -22.62 -30.40
CA TYR A 115 -17.65 -22.77 -30.17
C TYR A 115 -18.25 -23.79 -31.13
N GLN A 116 -19.34 -24.41 -30.70
CA GLN A 116 -20.13 -25.33 -31.51
C GLN A 116 -21.62 -25.04 -31.28
N ARG A 117 -22.39 -25.02 -32.37
CA ARG A 117 -23.85 -24.97 -32.30
C ARG A 117 -24.38 -26.34 -31.92
N THR A 118 -25.27 -26.36 -30.95
CA THR A 118 -25.98 -27.55 -30.49
C THR A 118 -27.49 -27.37 -30.65
N ALA A 119 -28.28 -28.40 -30.36
CA ALA A 119 -29.74 -28.26 -30.27
C ALA A 119 -30.19 -27.29 -29.16
N GLU A 120 -29.31 -26.99 -28.19
CA GLU A 120 -29.55 -26.06 -27.07
C GLU A 120 -28.96 -24.66 -27.33
N GLY A 121 -28.52 -24.37 -28.56
CA GLY A 121 -27.80 -23.14 -28.91
C GLY A 121 -26.29 -23.29 -28.96
N TRP A 122 -25.58 -22.17 -29.12
CA TRP A 122 -24.12 -22.11 -29.13
C TRP A 122 -23.53 -22.42 -27.76
N LYS A 123 -22.47 -23.24 -27.74
CA LYS A 123 -21.75 -23.67 -26.53
C LYS A 123 -20.25 -23.58 -26.73
N PHE A 124 -19.49 -23.51 -25.63
CA PHE A 124 -18.03 -23.67 -25.66
C PHE A 124 -17.67 -25.13 -25.92
N ALA A 125 -16.99 -25.41 -27.02
CA ALA A 125 -16.31 -26.69 -27.25
C ALA A 125 -14.92 -26.67 -26.59
N GLU A 126 -14.24 -25.53 -26.61
CA GLU A 126 -12.98 -25.34 -25.88
C GLU A 126 -12.82 -23.88 -25.48
N ARG A 127 -12.25 -23.67 -24.31
CA ARG A 127 -11.79 -22.37 -23.84
C ARG A 127 -10.39 -22.50 -23.26
N VAL A 128 -9.42 -21.81 -23.87
CA VAL A 128 -8.04 -21.75 -23.39
C VAL A 128 -7.77 -20.37 -22.81
N TYR A 129 -7.37 -20.32 -21.55
CA TYR A 129 -7.06 -19.10 -20.82
C TYR A 129 -5.55 -18.85 -20.77
N GLU A 130 -5.13 -17.75 -21.38
CA GLU A 130 -3.72 -17.35 -21.44
C GLU A 130 -3.51 -16.04 -20.69
N VAL A 131 -2.70 -16.09 -19.63
CA VAL A 131 -2.27 -14.89 -18.90
C VAL A 131 -1.23 -14.12 -19.74
N ARG A 132 -1.51 -12.84 -20.01
CA ARG A 132 -0.60 -11.93 -20.74
C ARG A 132 0.19 -11.01 -19.81
N TYR A 133 -0.39 -10.69 -18.66
CA TYR A 133 0.23 -9.88 -17.62
C TYR A 133 -0.26 -10.34 -16.26
N LEU A 134 0.64 -10.40 -15.28
CA LEU A 134 0.33 -10.74 -13.90
C LEU A 134 1.07 -9.77 -12.99
N ASP A 135 0.31 -9.12 -12.11
CA ASP A 135 0.81 -8.28 -11.03
C ASP A 135 0.40 -8.89 -9.70
N THR A 136 1.39 -9.29 -8.91
CA THR A 136 1.20 -9.86 -7.57
C THR A 136 1.42 -8.83 -6.47
N SER A 137 1.55 -7.55 -6.82
CA SER A 137 1.59 -6.46 -5.85
C SER A 137 0.31 -6.47 -5.01
N PRO A 138 0.38 -6.10 -3.72
CA PRO A 138 -0.81 -6.06 -2.87
C PRO A 138 -1.92 -5.20 -3.50
N LEU A 139 -3.14 -5.74 -3.56
CA LEU A 139 -4.29 -4.98 -4.04
C LEU A 139 -4.60 -3.86 -3.04
N ALA A 140 -4.67 -2.61 -3.52
CA ALA A 140 -4.94 -1.44 -2.69
C ALA A 140 -6.38 -1.39 -2.14
N GLY A 141 -7.32 -2.11 -2.77
CA GLY A 141 -8.73 -2.16 -2.39
C GLY A 141 -9.13 -3.40 -1.59
N THR A 142 -10.36 -3.38 -1.08
CA THR A 142 -11.02 -4.51 -0.39
C THR A 142 -12.48 -4.64 -0.86
N ALA A 143 -13.07 -5.83 -0.71
CA ALA A 143 -14.50 -6.00 -0.94
C ALA A 143 -15.32 -5.19 0.09
N PRO A 144 -16.47 -4.58 -0.29
CA PRO A 144 -17.36 -3.89 0.65
C PRO A 144 -17.93 -4.85 1.71
N HIS A 145 -17.93 -4.44 2.98
CA HIS A 145 -18.63 -5.18 4.04
C HIS A 145 -20.15 -4.94 3.95
N VAL A 146 -20.95 -6.01 3.97
CA VAL A 146 -22.42 -5.87 4.05
C VAL A 146 -22.80 -5.53 5.49
N ALA A 147 -23.21 -4.29 5.75
CA ALA A 147 -23.78 -3.90 7.03
C ALA A 147 -25.18 -4.53 7.18
N GLN A 148 -25.37 -5.45 8.13
CA GLN A 148 -26.71 -5.85 8.56
C GLN A 148 -27.21 -4.88 9.66
N GLY A 149 -28.49 -4.48 9.55
CA GLY A 149 -29.14 -3.45 10.37
C GLY A 149 -29.37 -3.81 11.84
N PRO A 150 -29.86 -2.86 12.66
CA PRO A 150 -29.67 -2.89 14.11
C PRO A 150 -30.75 -3.69 14.85
N GLY A 151 -30.33 -4.72 15.57
CA GLY A 151 -31.15 -5.45 16.55
C GLY A 151 -30.26 -6.09 17.63
N ASN A 152 -30.26 -5.50 18.83
CA ASN A 152 -29.68 -5.90 20.12
C ASN A 152 -29.45 -7.42 20.29
N ASN A 153 -28.36 -7.96 20.86
CA ASN A 153 -27.60 -7.58 22.06
C ASN A 153 -26.27 -8.39 22.11
N PRO A 154 -25.37 -8.24 23.11
CA PRO A 154 -24.00 -7.79 22.97
C PRO A 154 -22.98 -8.93 23.12
N ALA A 155 -22.39 -9.40 22.02
CA ALA A 155 -21.24 -10.31 22.09
C ALA A 155 -20.35 -10.31 20.83
N GLU A 156 -20.57 -9.38 19.90
CA GLU A 156 -19.85 -9.34 18.63
C GLU A 156 -19.08 -8.03 18.50
N ALA A 157 -18.00 -7.97 19.26
CA ALA A 157 -16.87 -7.15 18.89
C ALA A 157 -15.73 -8.11 18.53
N THR A 158 -15.15 -7.90 17.35
CA THR A 158 -13.83 -8.39 16.92
C THR A 158 -13.73 -9.84 16.40
N ALA A 159 -13.82 -9.99 15.08
CA ALA A 159 -12.98 -10.93 14.33
C ALA A 159 -12.21 -10.14 13.27
N THR A 160 -11.23 -9.42 13.81
CA THR A 160 -9.96 -8.91 13.27
C THR A 160 -9.84 -8.85 11.74
N PRO A 161 -9.72 -7.64 11.13
CA PRO A 161 -9.05 -7.51 9.83
C PRO A 161 -7.71 -8.25 9.94
N ALA A 162 -7.13 -8.82 8.87
CA ALA A 162 -5.72 -9.21 8.92
C ALA A 162 -4.98 -8.08 9.64
N PRO A 163 -4.38 -8.38 10.83
CA PRO A 163 -4.32 -7.44 11.95
C PRO A 163 -3.91 -6.12 11.37
N ALA A 164 -4.75 -5.08 11.50
CA ALA A 164 -4.41 -3.73 11.05
C ALA A 164 -2.96 -3.54 11.45
N ALA A 165 -2.05 -3.54 10.45
CA ALA A 165 -0.66 -3.87 10.73
C ALA A 165 -0.26 -2.99 11.89
N SER A 166 -0.01 -3.60 13.05
CA SER A 166 0.09 -2.81 14.28
C SER A 166 1.29 -1.91 14.07
N PHE A 167 1.04 -0.64 13.77
CA PHE A 167 2.08 0.35 13.52
C PHE A 167 2.84 0.70 14.81
N ALA A 168 2.52 -0.01 15.91
CA ALA A 168 3.20 -0.02 17.19
C ALA A 168 4.19 -1.18 17.34
N ALA A 169 4.06 -2.27 16.57
CA ALA A 169 4.97 -3.42 16.68
C ALA A 169 6.31 -3.12 16.00
N PRO A 170 7.46 -3.34 16.68
CA PRO A 170 8.76 -3.12 16.08
C PRO A 170 9.03 -4.11 14.93
N ALA A 171 9.65 -3.64 13.86
CA ALA A 171 10.15 -4.53 12.81
C ALA A 171 11.31 -5.41 13.32
N SER A 172 11.48 -6.58 12.69
CA SER A 172 12.55 -7.50 13.06
C SER A 172 13.94 -6.93 12.72
N ALA A 173 14.98 -7.48 13.35
CA ALA A 173 16.36 -7.10 13.10
C ALA A 173 16.73 -7.24 11.61
N GLU A 174 16.30 -8.31 10.94
CA GLU A 174 16.56 -8.54 9.53
C GLU A 174 15.88 -7.50 8.63
N ARG A 175 14.67 -7.04 9.00
CA ARG A 175 13.99 -5.95 8.30
C ARG A 175 14.73 -4.63 8.46
N LEU A 176 15.21 -4.33 9.67
CA LEU A 176 16.01 -3.12 9.93
C LEU A 176 17.30 -3.12 9.11
N GLU A 177 18.01 -4.24 9.02
CA GLU A 177 19.23 -4.35 8.20
C GLU A 177 18.94 -4.11 6.71
N ARG A 178 17.84 -4.67 6.17
CA ARG A 178 17.43 -4.43 4.78
C ARG A 178 17.10 -2.96 4.53
N VAL A 179 16.35 -2.32 5.42
CA VAL A 179 16.04 -0.89 5.33
C VAL A 179 17.30 -0.04 5.42
N ALA A 180 18.21 -0.35 6.33
CA ALA A 180 19.49 0.36 6.44
C ALA A 180 20.31 0.25 5.16
N ALA A 181 20.36 -0.93 4.53
CA ALA A 181 21.00 -1.12 3.24
C ALA A 181 20.31 -0.31 2.13
N ALA A 182 18.98 -0.30 2.08
CA ALA A 182 18.21 0.47 1.09
C ALA A 182 18.42 1.99 1.23
N LEU A 183 18.41 2.51 2.47
CA LEU A 183 18.72 3.90 2.77
C LEU A 183 20.13 4.29 2.31
N ARG A 184 21.13 3.44 2.59
CA ARG A 184 22.51 3.66 2.12
C ARG A 184 22.62 3.65 0.60
N ALA A 185 21.90 2.74 -0.07
CA ALA A 185 21.82 2.74 -1.54
C ALA A 185 21.15 4.01 -2.09
N GLY A 186 20.22 4.59 -1.33
CA GLY A 186 19.60 5.89 -1.60
C GLY A 186 20.47 7.11 -1.23
N GLY A 187 21.71 6.93 -0.78
CA GLY A 187 22.65 8.02 -0.47
C GLY A 187 22.56 8.58 0.96
N PHE A 188 21.67 8.06 1.80
CA PHE A 188 21.65 8.40 3.22
C PHE A 188 22.78 7.68 3.98
N ALA A 189 23.33 8.31 5.02
CA ALA A 189 23.97 7.54 6.08
C ALA A 189 22.88 6.83 6.89
N ALA A 190 23.08 5.56 7.25
CA ALA A 190 22.15 4.82 8.09
C ALA A 190 22.90 4.00 9.15
N GLU A 191 22.45 4.09 10.40
CA GLU A 191 23.00 3.38 11.55
C GLU A 191 21.86 2.71 12.32
N ILE A 192 22.07 1.47 12.76
CA ILE A 192 21.12 0.76 13.63
C ILE A 192 21.65 0.84 15.06
N LEU A 193 20.85 1.40 15.95
CA LEU A 193 21.16 1.59 17.36
C LEU A 193 20.20 0.77 18.22
N ASP A 194 20.64 0.38 19.41
CA ASP A 194 19.84 -0.49 20.26
C ASP A 194 18.61 0.24 20.84
N ASP A 195 18.77 1.48 21.27
CA ASP A 195 17.73 2.25 21.96
C ASP A 195 17.91 3.78 21.87
N ALA A 196 17.00 4.51 22.51
CA ALA A 196 17.00 5.95 22.64
C ALA A 196 18.25 6.49 23.36
N ALA A 197 18.82 5.77 24.31
CA ALA A 197 20.02 6.21 25.02
C ALA A 197 21.24 6.20 24.07
N ALA A 198 21.38 5.16 23.25
CA ALA A 198 22.36 5.09 22.18
C ALA A 198 22.14 6.21 21.15
N ALA A 199 20.88 6.51 20.79
CA ALA A 199 20.55 7.62 19.91
C ALA A 199 20.98 8.99 20.47
N ARG A 200 20.72 9.26 21.75
CA ARG A 200 21.15 10.49 22.43
C ARG A 200 22.66 10.64 22.43
N ALA A 201 23.39 9.56 22.74
CA ALA A 201 24.85 9.55 22.70
C ALA A 201 25.34 9.87 21.27
N ARG A 202 24.77 9.21 20.27
CA ARG A 202 25.14 9.41 18.87
C ARG A 202 24.88 10.83 18.38
N ILE A 203 23.78 11.47 18.81
CA ILE A 203 23.51 12.88 18.51
C ILE A 203 24.62 13.79 19.05
N LYS A 204 25.14 13.54 20.25
CA LYS A 204 26.25 14.33 20.82
C LYS A 204 27.55 14.20 20.03
N ASP A 205 27.76 13.07 19.37
CA ASP A 205 28.92 12.83 18.51
C ASP A 205 28.72 13.39 17.09
N LEU A 206 27.48 13.38 16.58
CA LEU A 206 27.15 13.89 15.25
C LEU A 206 27.08 15.41 15.19
N VAL A 207 26.53 16.04 16.23
CA VAL A 207 26.22 17.47 16.23
C VAL A 207 27.31 18.22 17.03
N PRO A 208 28.08 19.11 16.38
CA PRO A 208 29.08 19.91 17.07
C PRO A 208 28.47 20.79 18.17
N GLU A 209 29.23 21.00 19.24
CA GLU A 209 28.87 21.99 20.27
C GLU A 209 28.77 23.40 19.65
N GLY A 210 27.76 24.17 20.05
CA GLY A 210 27.48 25.50 19.51
C GLY A 210 26.81 25.53 18.13
N ALA A 211 26.64 24.39 17.46
CA ALA A 211 25.92 24.33 16.17
C ALA A 211 24.48 24.83 16.32
N SER A 212 23.94 25.43 15.25
CA SER A 212 22.53 25.83 15.23
C SER A 212 21.63 24.64 14.92
N VAL A 213 20.72 24.30 15.86
CA VAL A 213 19.94 23.07 15.77
C VAL A 213 18.45 23.36 15.86
N LEU A 214 17.70 22.91 14.86
CA LEU A 214 16.24 22.85 14.89
C LEU A 214 15.81 21.43 15.22
N THR A 215 15.03 21.24 16.29
CA THR A 215 14.26 20.00 16.47
C THR A 215 12.89 20.11 15.83
N GLY A 216 12.43 19.02 15.20
CA GLY A 216 11.05 18.91 14.73
C GLY A 216 10.06 18.72 15.88
N ALA A 217 8.78 18.98 15.63
CA ALA A 217 7.72 18.66 16.59
C ALA A 217 7.46 17.14 16.57
N SER A 218 8.23 16.39 17.35
CA SER A 218 8.27 14.92 17.28
C SER A 218 8.17 14.27 18.67
N GLU A 219 7.20 13.36 18.83
CA GLU A 219 7.10 12.54 20.04
C GLU A 219 8.26 11.55 20.19
N THR A 220 8.88 11.09 19.10
CA THR A 220 10.10 10.29 19.18
C THR A 220 11.23 11.08 19.84
N LEU A 221 11.40 12.36 19.48
CA LEU A 221 12.42 13.22 20.11
C LEU A 221 12.08 13.58 21.56
N ARG A 222 10.80 13.80 21.86
CA ARG A 222 10.33 14.05 23.24
C ARG A 222 10.56 12.84 24.14
N LEU A 223 10.11 11.66 23.71
CA LEU A 223 10.21 10.42 24.49
C LEU A 223 11.66 9.94 24.65
N SER A 224 12.51 10.16 23.64
CA SER A 224 13.94 9.83 23.75
C SER A 224 14.71 10.80 24.63
N GLY A 225 14.17 11.97 24.97
CA GLY A 225 14.89 13.03 25.68
C GLY A 225 15.87 13.83 24.81
N ILE A 226 15.94 13.54 23.50
CA ILE A 226 16.79 14.30 22.55
C ILE A 226 16.29 15.75 22.41
N ASP A 227 14.97 15.97 22.42
CA ASP A 227 14.41 17.32 22.32
C ASP A 227 14.81 18.18 23.53
N GLU A 228 14.81 17.60 24.74
CA GLU A 228 15.24 18.28 25.97
C GLU A 228 16.75 18.55 25.97
N ASP A 229 17.57 17.54 25.61
CA ASP A 229 19.03 17.69 25.50
C ASP A 229 19.42 18.84 24.58
N ILE A 230 18.72 18.99 23.45
CA ILE A 230 19.01 20.03 22.47
C ILE A 230 18.50 21.40 22.95
N ASN A 231 17.24 21.49 23.37
CA ASN A 231 16.59 22.78 23.59
C ASN A 231 16.82 23.36 25.00
N ALA A 232 17.12 22.53 26.00
CA ALA A 232 17.33 22.96 27.38
C ALA A 232 18.76 22.68 27.90
N GLY A 233 19.55 21.85 27.22
CA GLY A 233 20.87 21.43 27.68
C GLY A 233 22.00 22.46 27.54
N GLY A 234 21.77 23.58 26.85
CA GLY A 234 22.74 24.69 26.71
C GLY A 234 23.96 24.42 25.81
N ARG A 235 24.10 23.20 25.27
CA ARG A 235 25.23 22.79 24.42
C ARG A 235 25.14 23.30 22.98
N TYR A 236 23.94 23.63 22.50
CA TYR A 236 23.70 24.01 21.09
C TYR A 236 23.03 25.38 21.02
N ASP A 237 23.18 26.05 19.86
CA ASP A 237 22.35 27.22 19.53
C ASP A 237 20.95 26.72 19.08
N ALA A 238 20.13 26.39 20.07
CA ALA A 238 18.83 25.79 19.86
C ALA A 238 17.84 26.80 19.25
N ILE A 239 17.24 26.44 18.12
CA ILE A 239 16.37 27.32 17.36
C ILE A 239 14.95 27.40 17.95
N ARG A 240 14.42 26.32 18.54
CA ARG A 240 13.05 26.34 19.07
C ARG A 240 12.85 27.38 20.18
N PRO A 241 13.70 27.48 21.22
CA PRO A 241 13.56 28.54 22.24
C PRO A 241 13.59 29.96 21.64
N ARG A 242 14.45 30.19 20.64
CA ARG A 242 14.54 31.48 19.94
C ARG A 242 13.25 31.81 19.20
N VAL A 243 12.72 30.86 18.44
CA VAL A 243 11.43 31.01 17.73
C VAL A 243 10.28 31.28 18.69
N LEU A 244 10.28 30.66 19.87
CA LEU A 244 9.26 30.89 20.91
C LEU A 244 9.36 32.28 21.56
N ALA A 245 10.54 32.90 21.54
CA ALA A 245 10.76 34.24 22.07
C ALA A 245 10.38 35.36 21.09
N VAL A 246 10.22 35.06 19.80
CA VAL A 246 9.84 36.02 18.76
C VAL A 246 8.32 36.22 18.75
N ASP A 247 7.88 37.47 18.79
CA ASP A 247 6.47 37.81 18.59
C ASP A 247 6.00 37.41 17.18
N ARG A 248 4.96 36.58 17.10
CA ARG A 248 4.51 36.01 15.82
C ARG A 248 3.88 37.05 14.89
N ALA A 249 3.29 38.12 15.43
CA ALA A 249 2.61 39.13 14.61
C ALA A 249 3.61 40.02 13.87
N THR A 250 4.75 40.33 14.51
CA THR A 250 5.77 41.23 13.98
C THR A 250 6.99 40.51 13.42
N GLY A 251 7.30 39.31 13.90
CA GLY A 251 8.50 38.54 13.56
C GLY A 251 8.27 37.29 12.71
N ALA A 252 7.12 37.15 12.05
CA ALA A 252 6.80 35.96 11.25
C ALA A 252 7.85 35.61 10.19
N ASP A 253 8.48 36.62 9.59
CA ASP A 253 9.51 36.43 8.56
C ASP A 253 10.86 35.97 9.13
N GLU A 254 11.20 36.46 10.31
CA GLU A 254 12.36 35.97 11.06
C GLU A 254 12.17 34.50 11.44
N ILE A 255 10.99 34.14 11.96
CA ILE A 255 10.65 32.75 12.28
C ILE A 255 10.82 31.86 11.06
N ARG A 256 10.27 32.26 9.89
CA ARG A 256 10.41 31.48 8.65
C ARG A 256 11.87 31.26 8.27
N ARG A 257 12.72 32.30 8.34
CA ARG A 257 14.15 32.15 8.04
C ARG A 257 14.84 31.20 9.02
N LEU A 258 14.61 31.36 10.32
CA LEU A 258 15.22 30.54 11.37
C LEU A 258 14.90 29.06 11.19
N VAL A 259 13.63 28.72 10.94
CA VAL A 259 13.21 27.30 10.82
C VAL A 259 13.49 26.70 9.45
N ALA A 260 13.72 27.50 8.41
CA ALA A 260 13.91 26.98 7.06
C ALA A 260 15.32 26.48 6.79
N GLY A 261 16.35 27.15 7.33
CA GLY A 261 17.75 26.87 7.00
C GLY A 261 18.68 26.81 8.22
N PRO A 262 18.42 25.93 9.20
CA PRO A 262 19.36 25.70 10.30
C PRO A 262 20.64 25.01 9.80
N GLU A 263 21.70 24.98 10.61
CA GLU A 263 22.86 24.12 10.28
C GLU A 263 22.48 22.65 10.40
N PHE A 264 21.83 22.27 11.51
CA PHE A 264 21.31 20.93 11.75
C PHE A 264 19.81 20.94 11.93
N VAL A 265 19.13 19.98 11.31
CA VAL A 265 17.78 19.58 11.72
C VAL A 265 17.82 18.18 12.32
N VAL A 266 17.26 18.02 13.52
CA VAL A 266 17.04 16.72 14.15
C VAL A 266 15.54 16.49 14.19
N ASN A 267 15.07 15.41 13.59
CA ASN A 267 13.64 15.11 13.50
C ASN A 267 13.37 13.60 13.60
N SER A 268 12.11 13.22 13.51
CA SER A 268 11.68 11.87 13.19
C SER A 268 10.86 11.88 11.90
N VAL A 269 10.47 10.69 11.46
CA VAL A 269 9.61 10.47 10.29
C VAL A 269 8.34 9.77 10.74
N ALA A 270 7.27 9.90 9.97
CA ALA A 270 6.06 9.12 10.18
C ALA A 270 6.22 7.68 9.64
N ALA A 271 7.08 7.45 8.66
CA ALA A 271 7.36 6.10 8.18
C ALA A 271 8.70 6.04 7.42
N VAL A 272 9.27 4.84 7.34
CA VAL A 272 10.33 4.47 6.40
C VAL A 272 9.92 3.21 5.64
N THR A 273 10.00 3.24 4.32
CA THR A 273 9.66 2.07 3.50
C THR A 273 10.80 1.04 3.46
N GLU A 274 10.52 -0.21 3.13
CA GLU A 274 11.57 -1.23 2.92
C GLU A 274 12.51 -0.87 1.77
N THR A 275 12.07 -0.01 0.84
CA THR A 275 12.89 0.56 -0.24
C THR A 275 13.68 1.80 0.15
N GLY A 276 13.61 2.25 1.41
CA GLY A 276 14.40 3.38 1.92
C GLY A 276 13.82 4.78 1.68
N SER A 277 12.51 4.91 1.44
CA SER A 277 11.85 6.23 1.37
C SER A 277 11.41 6.69 2.76
N LEU A 278 11.77 7.91 3.15
CA LEU A 278 11.34 8.55 4.41
C LEU A 278 10.08 9.39 4.17
N VAL A 279 9.08 9.27 5.03
CA VAL A 279 7.81 10.00 4.91
C VAL A 279 7.58 10.89 6.12
N LEU A 280 7.42 12.19 5.89
CA LEU A 280 7.10 13.20 6.91
C LEU A 280 5.76 13.85 6.59
N ALA A 281 5.02 14.22 7.63
CA ALA A 281 3.75 14.93 7.54
C ALA A 281 3.77 16.20 8.40
N SER A 282 3.04 17.23 7.99
CA SER A 282 2.94 18.47 8.74
C SER A 282 1.64 19.23 8.46
N ALA A 283 1.05 19.78 9.52
CA ALA A 283 -0.11 20.66 9.41
C ALA A 283 0.24 22.06 8.87
N SER A 284 1.36 22.65 9.31
CA SER A 284 1.78 24.00 8.89
C SER A 284 2.82 24.00 7.77
N GLY A 285 3.49 22.87 7.55
CA GLY A 285 4.64 22.77 6.64
C GLY A 285 5.92 23.41 7.16
N SER A 286 5.92 24.10 8.31
CA SER A 286 7.03 24.97 8.74
C SER A 286 8.35 24.24 9.00
N GLN A 287 8.30 22.96 9.35
CA GLN A 287 9.49 22.13 9.57
C GLN A 287 10.02 21.46 8.29
N LEU A 288 9.22 21.41 7.22
CA LEU A 288 9.56 20.65 6.02
C LEU A 288 10.75 21.24 5.24
N PRO A 289 10.94 22.56 5.10
CA PRO A 289 12.08 23.10 4.35
C PRO A 289 13.44 22.63 4.89
N ALA A 290 13.64 22.67 6.22
CA ALA A 290 14.88 22.21 6.85
C ALA A 290 15.16 20.72 6.53
N ASN A 291 14.13 19.87 6.62
CA ASN A 291 14.23 18.45 6.30
C ASN A 291 14.48 18.22 4.79
N ALA A 292 13.78 18.94 3.92
CA ALA A 292 13.83 18.75 2.47
C ALA A 292 15.19 19.14 1.87
N GLY A 293 15.72 20.31 2.22
CA GLY A 293 16.94 20.85 1.60
C GLY A 293 17.60 22.02 2.31
N GLY A 294 16.89 22.65 3.24
CA GLY A 294 17.33 23.90 3.84
C GLY A 294 18.41 23.72 4.91
N ALA A 295 18.37 22.62 5.67
CA ALA A 295 19.41 22.32 6.64
C ALA A 295 20.68 21.78 5.97
N ALA A 296 21.85 22.21 6.44
CA ALA A 296 23.14 21.71 5.97
C ALA A 296 23.29 20.21 6.29
N HIS A 297 22.82 19.79 7.46
CA HIS A 297 22.75 18.40 7.91
C HIS A 297 21.36 18.06 8.46
N ALA A 298 20.88 16.86 8.19
CA ALA A 298 19.62 16.34 8.68
C ALA A 298 19.82 14.99 9.35
N VAL A 299 19.31 14.85 10.58
CA VAL A 299 19.36 13.60 11.34
C VAL A 299 17.95 13.15 11.69
N TRP A 300 17.57 11.95 11.27
CA TRP A 300 16.26 11.37 11.53
C TRP A 300 16.36 10.21 12.51
N ILE A 301 15.66 10.31 13.65
CA ILE A 301 15.55 9.26 14.65
C ILE A 301 14.29 8.44 14.36
N VAL A 302 14.44 7.15 14.10
CA VAL A 302 13.36 6.32 13.57
C VAL A 302 13.24 5.02 14.37
N GLY A 303 12.15 4.86 15.11
CA GLY A 303 11.87 3.59 15.81
C GLY A 303 11.49 2.47 14.84
N ALA A 304 11.74 1.21 15.24
CA ALA A 304 11.56 0.04 14.38
C ALA A 304 10.11 -0.15 13.89
N GLN A 305 9.12 0.33 14.64
CA GLN A 305 7.69 0.25 14.29
C GLN A 305 7.29 1.16 13.13
N LYS A 306 8.20 2.05 12.72
CA LYS A 306 8.00 2.97 11.59
C LYS A 306 8.38 2.35 10.25
N VAL A 307 8.98 1.15 10.25
CA VAL A 307 9.33 0.40 9.04
C VAL A 307 8.09 -0.24 8.43
N VAL A 308 7.76 0.15 7.21
CA VAL A 308 6.61 -0.34 6.45
C VAL A 308 7.03 -0.91 5.09
N PRO A 309 6.26 -1.83 4.49
CA PRO A 309 6.66 -2.46 3.23
C PRO A 309 6.86 -1.47 2.08
N ASP A 310 5.94 -0.51 1.91
CA ASP A 310 5.87 0.35 0.74
C ASP A 310 5.30 1.74 1.05
N LEU A 311 5.33 2.63 0.05
CA LEU A 311 4.86 4.00 0.17
C LEU A 311 3.34 4.07 0.44
N SER A 312 2.54 3.17 -0.14
CA SER A 312 1.10 3.13 0.12
C SER A 312 0.82 2.84 1.60
N THR A 313 1.56 1.90 2.18
CA THR A 313 1.47 1.55 3.60
C THR A 313 2.01 2.68 4.48
N ALA A 314 3.03 3.41 4.03
CA ALA A 314 3.53 4.60 4.73
C ALA A 314 2.47 5.70 4.82
N LEU A 315 1.78 6.00 3.72
CA LEU A 315 0.69 6.99 3.69
C LEU A 315 -0.48 6.55 4.57
N ARG A 316 -0.84 5.25 4.54
CA ARG A 316 -1.83 4.70 5.47
C ARG A 316 -1.39 4.84 6.93
N ARG A 317 -0.12 4.55 7.25
CA ARG A 317 0.42 4.75 8.62
C ARG A 317 0.29 6.21 9.06
N VAL A 318 0.54 7.17 8.17
CA VAL A 318 0.37 8.59 8.46
C VAL A 318 -1.07 8.90 8.86
N GLU A 319 -2.05 8.49 8.04
CA GLU A 319 -3.48 8.81 8.25
C GLU A 319 -4.15 7.98 9.35
N GLU A 320 -3.89 6.67 9.38
CA GLU A 320 -4.61 5.72 10.25
C GLU A 320 -3.98 5.57 11.63
N HIS A 321 -2.72 6.01 11.82
CA HIS A 321 -2.00 5.83 13.08
C HIS A 321 -1.32 7.09 13.61
N ALA A 322 -0.47 7.75 12.84
CA ALA A 322 0.26 8.92 13.32
C ALA A 322 -0.67 10.13 13.52
N LEU A 323 -1.57 10.40 12.57
CA LEU A 323 -2.49 11.55 12.63
C LEU A 323 -3.46 11.47 13.82
N PRO A 324 -4.14 10.36 14.15
CA PRO A 324 -5.03 10.29 15.31
C PRO A 324 -4.29 10.55 16.63
N LEU A 325 -3.08 10.00 16.79
CA LEU A 325 -2.23 10.20 17.97
C LEU A 325 -1.74 11.66 18.07
N GLU A 326 -1.29 12.22 16.95
CA GLU A 326 -0.87 13.62 16.86
C GLU A 326 -2.05 14.57 17.08
N ASN A 327 -3.25 14.25 16.58
CA ASN A 327 -4.44 15.06 16.79
C ASN A 327 -4.85 15.09 18.27
N ALA A 328 -4.82 13.95 18.95
CA ALA A 328 -5.06 13.89 20.39
C ALA A 328 -4.04 14.75 21.17
N ARG A 329 -2.75 14.65 20.80
CA ARG A 329 -1.69 15.47 21.39
C ARG A 329 -1.87 16.96 21.10
N ALA A 330 -2.13 17.33 19.85
CA ALA A 330 -2.32 18.72 19.42
C ALA A 330 -3.53 19.36 20.11
N GLN A 331 -4.63 18.62 20.23
CA GLN A 331 -5.81 19.09 20.97
C GLN A 331 -5.49 19.33 22.46
N ALA A 332 -4.71 18.44 23.08
CA ALA A 332 -4.32 18.57 24.48
C ALA A 332 -3.33 19.72 24.74
N VAL A 333 -2.37 19.94 23.84
CA VAL A 333 -1.28 20.92 24.04
C VAL A 333 -1.63 22.30 23.47
N TYR A 334 -2.29 22.36 22.32
CA TYR A 334 -2.56 23.61 21.58
C TYR A 334 -4.05 23.98 21.53
N GLY A 335 -4.95 23.08 21.92
CA GLY A 335 -6.39 23.30 21.83
C GLY A 335 -6.95 23.27 20.40
N THR A 336 -6.14 22.87 19.42
CA THR A 336 -6.50 22.81 18.00
C THR A 336 -6.26 21.42 17.41
N PRO A 337 -7.09 20.97 16.46
CA PRO A 337 -6.89 19.69 15.80
C PRO A 337 -5.64 19.71 14.93
N SER A 338 -5.05 18.54 14.72
CA SER A 338 -3.97 18.33 13.75
C SER A 338 -4.51 17.95 12.38
N ALA A 339 -3.68 18.08 11.36
CA ALA A 339 -4.01 17.73 9.98
C ALA A 339 -2.75 17.35 9.18
N VAL A 340 -2.93 16.57 8.12
CA VAL A 340 -1.89 16.27 7.12
C VAL A 340 -2.09 17.21 5.93
N ASN A 341 -1.74 18.49 6.09
CA ASN A 341 -1.88 19.48 5.01
C ASN A 341 -0.69 19.43 4.03
N HIS A 342 0.47 18.98 4.51
CA HIS A 342 1.69 18.87 3.72
C HIS A 342 2.36 17.53 3.98
N LEU A 343 2.84 16.91 2.91
CA LEU A 343 3.58 15.66 2.93
C LEU A 343 4.94 15.86 2.25
N LEU A 344 5.99 15.31 2.84
CA LEU A 344 7.32 15.25 2.25
C LEU A 344 7.77 13.80 2.18
N ILE A 345 8.19 13.38 0.98
CA ILE A 345 8.79 12.06 0.75
C ILE A 345 10.23 12.28 0.30
N LEU A 346 11.17 11.70 1.04
CA LEU A 346 12.59 11.70 0.68
C LEU A 346 12.94 10.30 0.16
N ASN A 347 13.15 10.19 -1.15
CA ASN A 347 13.49 8.91 -1.80
C ASN A 347 15.00 8.64 -1.83
N ALA A 348 15.81 9.71 -1.81
CA ALA A 348 17.26 9.64 -1.86
C ALA A 348 17.87 10.94 -1.31
N GLU A 349 19.13 10.87 -0.91
CA GLU A 349 19.96 12.04 -0.60
C GLU A 349 21.07 12.17 -1.64
N SER A 350 21.08 13.31 -2.33
CA SER A 350 22.01 13.59 -3.43
C SER A 350 23.36 14.13 -2.95
N ARG A 351 23.40 14.68 -1.72
CA ARG A 351 24.61 15.23 -1.11
C ARG A 351 25.14 14.26 -0.04
N PRO A 352 26.22 13.50 -0.33
CA PRO A 352 26.78 12.57 0.64
C PRO A 352 27.07 13.23 1.99
N GLY A 353 26.66 12.61 3.09
CA GLY A 353 26.89 13.10 4.44
C GLY A 353 25.92 14.19 4.93
N ARG A 354 24.96 14.65 4.10
CA ARG A 354 23.89 15.54 4.56
C ARG A 354 22.89 14.82 5.46
N GLY A 355 22.36 13.69 4.99
CA GLY A 355 21.25 12.98 5.63
C GLY A 355 21.71 11.74 6.39
N THR A 356 21.45 11.70 7.70
CA THR A 356 21.74 10.55 8.57
C THR A 356 20.46 10.01 9.18
N VAL A 357 20.22 8.71 9.05
CA VAL A 357 19.08 8.00 9.64
C VAL A 357 19.59 7.09 10.77
N LEU A 358 19.12 7.35 11.99
CA LEU A 358 19.37 6.51 13.15
C LEU A 358 18.14 5.63 13.38
N LEU A 359 18.22 4.37 12.93
CA LEU A 359 17.20 3.34 13.11
C LEU A 359 17.35 2.73 14.50
N LEU A 360 16.33 2.82 15.35
CA LEU A 360 16.36 2.22 16.68
C LEU A 360 15.68 0.86 16.63
N ARG A 361 16.25 -0.15 17.32
CA ARG A 361 15.64 -1.49 17.43
C ARG A 361 14.34 -1.48 18.22
N GLU A 362 14.17 -0.52 19.13
CA GLU A 362 12.95 -0.34 19.89
C GLU A 362 11.86 0.44 19.15
N ALA A 363 10.61 0.28 19.59
CA ALA A 363 9.51 1.09 19.15
C ALA A 363 9.46 2.40 19.95
N ILE A 364 9.49 3.56 19.28
CA ILE A 364 9.43 4.86 19.95
C ILE A 364 8.68 5.94 19.16
N GLY A 365 7.79 6.64 19.84
CA GLY A 365 6.91 7.65 19.25
C GLY A 365 5.99 7.09 18.18
N TYR A 366 5.48 7.96 17.33
CA TYR A 366 4.64 7.62 16.19
C TYR A 366 5.01 8.42 14.96
#